data_AF-A0AAN7CIK7-F1
#
_entry.id   AF-A0AAN7CIK7-F1
#
_cell.length_a   1.000
_cell.length_b   1.000
_cell.length_c   1.000
_cell.angle_alpha   90.00
_cell.angle_beta   90.00
_cell.angle_gamma   90.00
#
_symmetry.space_group_name_H-M   'P 1'
#
loop_
_entity.id
_entity.type
_entity.pdbx_description
1 polymer ?
#
loop_
_entity_poly.entity_id
_entity_poly.type
_entity_poly.pdbx_seq_one_letter_code
_entity_poly.pdbx_strand_id
1 'polypeptide(L)'
;MPGRSRPLWVIPPAKDIESRDEDLKESMRRVRRLIREKLRTQGKPVPDSPPSPHSLANSHPLSRELVIGGGEVIDEKLSCWMLNDACSTRVTKLNLRGIRPAEVEAMRFVSEYTTIPVPQVYYVGEQHFTMELIKDETLQKAWENTLCVEDRALVVHQLRHFINQLRTIRSQDGAICSFGGRSAVDARFLYVESGRSPLRPSNDFLVSDMLDDHEIVLTHSDLHACNITLAGFYPESLELVRPFRGAGWTNGFYKELLNIFPQRYDAEWLVETAFYQWTRHGR
;
A
#
# COMPACT_ATOMS: atom_id res chain seq x y z
N MET A 1 19.12 -20.41 -23.13
CA MET A 1 18.06 -19.95 -22.20
C MET A 1 18.76 -19.36 -20.98
N PRO A 2 19.01 -18.05 -20.90
CA PRO A 2 19.68 -17.48 -19.73
C PRO A 2 18.67 -17.39 -18.58
N GLY A 3 19.08 -17.86 -17.40
CA GLY A 3 18.27 -17.92 -16.18
C GLY A 3 17.86 -16.53 -15.71
N ARG A 4 16.56 -16.36 -15.45
CA ARG A 4 16.03 -15.18 -14.76
C ARG A 4 16.57 -15.18 -13.33
N SER A 5 17.46 -14.26 -13.01
CA SER A 5 17.82 -13.93 -11.63
C SER A 5 16.55 -13.43 -10.92
N ARG A 6 16.15 -14.11 -9.84
CA ARG A 6 14.92 -13.81 -9.08
C ARG A 6 15.27 -12.84 -7.95
N PRO A 7 14.66 -11.66 -7.87
CA PRO A 7 14.83 -10.78 -6.72
C PRO A 7 13.94 -11.23 -5.55
N LEU A 8 14.47 -11.05 -4.34
CA LEU A 8 13.81 -11.21 -3.04
C LEU A 8 12.61 -10.25 -2.92
N TRP A 9 11.72 -10.50 -1.94
CA TRP A 9 10.93 -9.54 -1.12
C TRP A 9 9.47 -10.02 -0.87
N VAL A 10 9.08 -10.08 0.43
CA VAL A 10 7.84 -10.69 0.98
C VAL A 10 7.08 -9.74 1.91
N ILE A 11 5.84 -10.13 2.23
CA ILE A 11 4.92 -9.60 3.23
C ILE A 11 5.42 -9.94 4.67
N PRO A 12 5.46 -8.99 5.62
CA PRO A 12 6.14 -9.15 6.91
C PRO A 12 5.41 -10.06 7.93
N PRO A 13 6.16 -10.76 8.83
CA PRO A 13 5.65 -11.25 10.12
C PRO A 13 5.53 -10.13 11.17
N ALA A 14 4.46 -10.21 11.98
CA ALA A 14 3.84 -9.22 12.86
C ALA A 14 4.66 -8.55 13.98
N LYS A 15 5.99 -8.71 14.09
CA LYS A 15 6.71 -8.31 15.32
C LYS A 15 7.26 -6.87 15.37
N ASP A 16 7.26 -6.13 14.27
CA ASP A 16 7.78 -4.74 14.26
C ASP A 16 6.65 -3.68 14.11
N ILE A 17 5.41 -4.07 14.44
CA ILE A 17 4.21 -3.23 14.46
C ILE A 17 3.96 -2.74 15.91
N GLU A 18 4.88 -2.00 16.51
CA GLU A 18 4.62 -1.43 17.86
C GLU A 18 4.39 0.09 17.79
N SER A 19 5.19 0.85 17.03
CA SER A 19 4.98 2.30 16.88
C SER A 19 3.82 2.65 15.94
N ARG A 20 3.66 1.84 14.88
CA ARG A 20 2.56 1.94 13.90
C ARG A 20 1.22 1.50 14.49
N ASP A 21 1.27 0.67 15.53
CA ASP A 21 0.11 0.18 16.27
C ASP A 21 -0.48 1.27 17.16
N GLU A 22 0.31 2.17 17.75
CA GLU A 22 -0.24 3.31 18.51
C GLU A 22 -0.96 4.34 17.62
N ASP A 23 -0.42 4.66 16.45
CA ASP A 23 -1.10 5.54 15.49
C ASP A 23 -2.38 4.90 14.91
N LEU A 24 -2.36 3.58 14.71
CA LEU A 24 -3.55 2.81 14.32
C LEU A 24 -4.57 2.73 15.46
N LYS A 25 -4.13 2.47 16.70
CA LYS A 25 -4.95 2.47 17.92
C LYS A 25 -5.60 3.82 18.15
N GLU A 26 -4.88 4.92 17.92
CA GLU A 26 -5.41 6.28 18.04
C GLU A 26 -6.42 6.60 16.93
N SER A 27 -6.12 6.22 15.69
CA SER A 27 -7.08 6.29 14.58
C SER A 27 -8.34 5.47 14.87
N MET A 28 -8.18 4.29 15.49
CA MET A 28 -9.29 3.44 15.93
C MET A 28 -10.08 4.08 17.07
N ARG A 29 -9.44 4.73 18.04
CA ARG A 29 -10.13 5.49 19.09
C ARG A 29 -10.98 6.62 18.48
N ARG A 30 -10.48 7.32 17.46
CA ARG A 30 -11.21 8.37 16.74
C ARG A 30 -12.43 7.83 15.98
N VAL A 31 -12.27 6.76 15.20
CA VAL A 31 -13.39 6.12 14.49
C VAL A 31 -14.44 5.60 15.48
N ARG A 32 -14.01 4.99 16.60
CA ARG A 32 -14.91 4.55 17.68
C ARG A 32 -15.68 5.71 18.32
N ARG A 33 -15.06 6.87 18.49
CA ARG A 33 -15.73 8.08 18.99
C ARG A 33 -16.84 8.55 18.04
N LEU A 34 -16.54 8.64 16.74
CA LEU A 34 -17.50 9.03 15.71
C LEU A 34 -18.69 8.07 15.60
N ILE A 35 -18.45 6.75 15.69
CA ILE A 35 -19.53 5.75 15.67
C ILE A 35 -20.43 5.89 16.90
N ARG A 36 -19.86 6.07 18.10
CA ARG A 36 -20.64 6.30 19.33
C ARG A 36 -21.49 7.57 19.24
N GLU A 37 -20.94 8.64 18.69
CA GLU A 37 -21.65 9.91 18.50
C GLU A 37 -22.80 9.78 17.49
N LYS A 38 -22.57 9.03 16.39
CA LYS A 38 -23.60 8.69 15.41
C LYS A 38 -24.71 7.78 15.99
N LEU A 39 -24.38 6.87 16.89
CA LEU A 39 -25.38 6.03 17.57
C LEU A 39 -26.20 6.83 18.59
N ARG A 40 -25.57 7.74 19.34
CA ARG A 40 -26.25 8.67 20.27
C ARG A 40 -27.24 9.57 19.55
N THR A 41 -26.85 10.16 18.42
CA THR A 41 -27.74 11.01 17.61
C THR A 41 -28.91 10.24 16.99
N GLN A 42 -28.78 8.91 16.83
CA GLN A 42 -29.85 8.02 16.36
C GLN A 42 -30.70 7.42 17.49
N GLY A 43 -30.49 7.81 18.75
CA GLY A 43 -31.21 7.26 19.91
C GLY A 43 -30.95 5.77 20.15
N LYS A 44 -29.89 5.20 19.58
CA LYS A 44 -29.54 3.79 19.71
C LYS A 44 -28.68 3.58 20.97
N PRO A 45 -28.91 2.49 21.73
CA PRO A 45 -28.12 2.20 22.92
C PRO A 45 -26.64 2.03 22.55
N VAL A 46 -25.77 2.69 23.31
CA VAL A 46 -24.32 2.58 23.17
C VAL A 46 -23.83 1.53 24.16
N PRO A 47 -23.22 0.41 23.71
CA PRO A 47 -22.71 -0.61 24.63
C PRO A 47 -21.61 -0.06 25.55
N ASP A 48 -21.66 -0.38 26.85
CA ASP A 48 -20.71 0.05 27.88
C ASP A 48 -19.29 -0.50 27.68
N SER A 49 -19.15 -1.56 26.89
CA SER A 49 -17.87 -2.13 26.48
C SER A 49 -17.97 -2.63 25.03
N PRO A 50 -16.90 -2.50 24.22
CA PRO A 50 -16.92 -3.07 22.88
C PRO A 50 -17.13 -4.59 22.98
N PRO A 51 -17.84 -5.23 22.03
CA PRO A 51 -17.74 -6.67 21.88
C PRO A 51 -16.26 -7.04 21.76
N SER A 52 -15.86 -8.14 22.42
CA SER A 52 -14.53 -8.73 22.25
C SER A 52 -14.19 -8.78 20.75
N PRO A 53 -12.96 -8.43 20.31
CA PRO A 53 -12.58 -8.64 18.92
C PRO A 53 -12.92 -10.09 18.56
N HIS A 54 -13.90 -10.26 17.66
CA HIS A 54 -14.31 -11.59 17.24
C HIS A 54 -13.07 -12.30 16.69
N SER A 55 -12.70 -13.43 17.28
CA SER A 55 -11.62 -14.28 16.78
C SER A 55 -11.79 -14.54 15.28
N LEU A 56 -10.71 -14.31 14.54
CA LEU A 56 -10.57 -14.33 13.08
C LEU A 56 -11.22 -15.49 12.33
N ALA A 57 -11.23 -16.65 12.96
CA ALA A 57 -11.75 -17.88 12.37
C ALA A 57 -13.28 -17.85 12.24
N ASN A 58 -13.96 -16.83 12.80
CA ASN A 58 -15.41 -16.76 12.82
C ASN A 58 -15.99 -15.57 12.04
N SER A 59 -15.16 -14.67 11.49
CA SER A 59 -15.64 -13.44 10.81
C SER A 59 -15.93 -13.62 9.32
N HIS A 60 -15.33 -14.61 8.65
CA HIS A 60 -15.56 -14.89 7.24
C HIS A 60 -15.54 -16.42 6.97
N PRO A 61 -16.51 -17.00 6.24
CA PRO A 61 -16.56 -18.45 6.00
C PRO A 61 -15.27 -19.03 5.39
N LEU A 62 -14.69 -18.34 4.42
CA LEU A 62 -13.44 -18.77 3.78
C LEU A 62 -12.21 -18.70 4.70
N SER A 63 -12.13 -17.72 5.62
CA SER A 63 -10.99 -17.68 6.55
C SER A 63 -11.01 -18.89 7.47
N ARG A 64 -12.22 -19.27 7.92
CA ARG A 64 -12.44 -20.49 8.70
C ARG A 64 -12.02 -21.74 7.93
N GLU A 65 -12.45 -21.85 6.68
CA GLU A 65 -12.12 -23.01 5.82
C GLU A 65 -10.61 -23.15 5.60
N LEU A 66 -9.92 -22.05 5.29
CA LEU A 66 -8.47 -22.05 5.09
C LEU A 66 -7.71 -22.45 6.37
N VAL A 67 -8.13 -21.94 7.53
CA VAL A 67 -7.52 -22.30 8.82
C VAL A 67 -7.81 -23.77 9.19
N ILE A 68 -9.04 -24.25 9.00
CA ILE A 68 -9.38 -25.67 9.20
C ILE A 68 -8.56 -26.56 8.27
N GLY A 69 -8.31 -26.11 7.05
CA GLY A 69 -7.47 -26.80 6.07
C GLY A 69 -5.97 -26.83 6.42
N GLY A 70 -5.54 -26.18 7.50
CA GLY A 70 -4.14 -26.09 7.93
C GLY A 70 -3.41 -24.83 7.49
N GLY A 71 -4.12 -23.84 6.96
CA GLY A 71 -3.57 -22.52 6.64
C GLY A 71 -3.29 -21.67 7.89
N GLU A 72 -2.38 -20.72 7.75
CA GLU A 72 -1.93 -19.83 8.85
C GLU A 72 -2.27 -18.37 8.53
N VAL A 73 -2.71 -17.62 9.53
CA VAL A 73 -2.90 -16.18 9.42
C VAL A 73 -1.55 -15.48 9.57
N ILE A 74 -1.13 -14.74 8.56
CA ILE A 74 0.14 -14.01 8.57
C ILE A 74 0.01 -12.52 8.88
N ASP A 75 -1.15 -11.92 8.58
CA ASP A 75 -1.46 -10.52 8.92
C ASP A 75 -2.94 -10.35 9.21
N GLU A 76 -3.24 -9.60 10.26
CA GLU A 76 -4.59 -9.30 10.73
C GLU A 76 -4.77 -7.80 10.94
N LYS A 77 -5.75 -7.25 10.23
CA LYS A 77 -6.23 -5.88 10.39
C LYS A 77 -7.75 -5.91 10.56
N LEU A 78 -8.30 -4.80 11.06
CA LEU A 78 -9.74 -4.63 11.35
C LEU A 78 -10.71 -5.09 10.24
N SER A 79 -10.30 -5.01 8.98
CA SER A 79 -11.14 -5.39 7.84
C SER A 79 -10.40 -6.16 6.78
N CYS A 80 -9.12 -6.52 7.01
CA CYS A 80 -8.27 -7.15 6.02
C CYS A 80 -7.42 -8.23 6.68
N TRP A 81 -7.30 -9.38 6.04
CA TRP A 81 -6.51 -10.50 6.52
C TRP A 81 -5.68 -11.11 5.41
N MET A 82 -4.52 -11.62 5.78
CA MET A 82 -3.65 -12.38 4.90
C MET A 82 -3.50 -13.77 5.49
N LEU A 83 -3.84 -14.80 4.72
CA LEU A 83 -3.73 -16.19 5.14
C LEU A 83 -2.90 -16.98 4.15
N ASN A 84 -1.94 -17.75 4.64
CA ASN A 84 -1.27 -18.76 3.85
C ASN A 84 -2.18 -19.98 3.66
N ASP A 85 -2.04 -20.64 2.51
CA ASP A 85 -2.57 -21.99 2.36
C ASP A 85 -1.75 -23.01 3.18
N ALA A 86 -2.28 -24.22 3.35
CA ALA A 86 -1.65 -25.27 4.15
C ALA A 86 -0.27 -25.71 3.60
N CYS A 87 -0.05 -25.54 2.30
CA CYS A 87 1.23 -25.84 1.65
C CYS A 87 2.23 -24.67 1.72
N SER A 88 1.81 -23.52 2.26
CA SER A 88 2.55 -22.26 2.25
C SER A 88 3.09 -21.93 0.85
N THR A 89 2.29 -22.12 -0.19
CA THR A 89 2.65 -21.75 -1.58
C THR A 89 1.85 -20.56 -2.08
N ARG A 90 0.74 -20.25 -1.40
CA ARG A 90 -0.20 -19.21 -1.78
C ARG A 90 -0.60 -18.40 -0.57
N VAL A 91 -0.93 -17.15 -0.82
CA VAL A 91 -1.51 -16.25 0.17
C VAL A 91 -2.85 -15.74 -0.32
N THR A 92 -3.84 -15.76 0.56
CA THR A 92 -5.19 -15.22 0.31
C THR A 92 -5.36 -13.94 1.11
N LYS A 93 -5.60 -12.85 0.39
CA LYS A 93 -6.00 -11.58 0.97
C LYS A 93 -7.52 -11.54 1.04
N LEU A 94 -8.06 -11.43 2.25
CA LEU A 94 -9.49 -11.23 2.49
C LEU A 94 -9.74 -9.79 2.94
N ASN A 95 -10.83 -9.19 2.48
CA ASN A 95 -11.29 -7.89 2.94
C ASN A 95 -12.82 -7.90 3.13
N LEU A 96 -13.29 -7.64 4.35
CA LEU A 96 -14.73 -7.62 4.66
C LEU A 96 -15.51 -6.62 3.80
N ARG A 97 -14.84 -5.52 3.40
CA ARG A 97 -15.46 -4.46 2.62
C ARG A 97 -15.37 -4.68 1.11
N GLY A 98 -14.89 -5.85 0.69
CA GLY A 98 -14.59 -6.14 -0.71
C GLY A 98 -13.13 -5.86 -1.05
N ILE A 99 -12.61 -6.61 -2.02
CA ILE A 99 -11.26 -6.35 -2.55
C ILE A 99 -11.30 -5.15 -3.47
N ARG A 100 -10.15 -4.48 -3.64
CA ARG A 100 -9.99 -3.42 -4.63
C ARG A 100 -9.61 -4.07 -5.95
N PRO A 101 -10.46 -4.07 -6.99
CA PRO A 101 -10.11 -4.72 -8.25
C PRO A 101 -8.86 -4.12 -8.90
N ALA A 102 -8.64 -2.81 -8.68
CA ALA A 102 -7.43 -2.10 -9.10
C ALA A 102 -6.12 -2.75 -8.62
N GLU A 103 -6.10 -3.39 -7.45
CA GLU A 103 -4.91 -4.08 -6.92
C GLU A 103 -4.55 -5.29 -7.78
N VAL A 104 -5.55 -6.08 -8.16
CA VAL A 104 -5.38 -7.27 -8.98
C VAL A 104 -5.09 -6.91 -10.44
N GLU A 105 -5.82 -5.94 -10.98
CA GLU A 105 -5.62 -5.42 -12.34
C GLU A 105 -4.21 -4.85 -12.52
N ALA A 106 -3.74 -4.08 -11.54
CA ALA A 106 -2.38 -3.54 -11.51
C ALA A 106 -1.32 -4.64 -11.53
N MET A 107 -1.43 -5.66 -10.67
CA MET A 107 -0.45 -6.77 -10.65
C MET A 107 -0.41 -7.50 -12.00
N ARG A 108 -1.57 -7.79 -12.59
CA ARG A 108 -1.63 -8.43 -13.91
C ARG A 108 -0.97 -7.56 -14.98
N PHE A 109 -1.30 -6.27 -15.01
CA PHE A 109 -0.73 -5.35 -15.98
C PHE A 109 0.78 -5.19 -15.82
N VAL A 110 1.26 -4.97 -14.60
CA VAL A 110 2.71 -4.84 -14.33
C VAL A 110 3.44 -6.12 -14.72
N SER A 111 2.87 -7.30 -14.44
CA SER A 111 3.48 -8.58 -14.83
C SER A 111 3.57 -8.79 -16.35
N GLU A 112 2.67 -8.18 -17.12
CA GLU A 112 2.58 -8.32 -18.57
C GLU A 112 3.47 -7.31 -19.30
N TYR A 113 3.52 -6.06 -18.82
CA TYR A 113 4.16 -4.95 -19.53
C TYR A 113 5.52 -4.54 -18.97
N THR A 114 5.98 -5.17 -17.87
CA THR A 114 7.27 -4.86 -17.25
C THR A 114 8.02 -6.14 -16.88
N THR A 115 9.28 -6.00 -16.50
CA THR A 115 10.07 -7.09 -15.92
C THR A 115 9.98 -7.14 -14.40
N ILE A 116 9.12 -6.32 -13.79
CA ILE A 116 9.00 -6.23 -12.34
C ILE A 116 8.38 -7.52 -11.83
N PRO A 117 9.04 -8.22 -10.88
CA PRO A 117 8.44 -9.39 -10.27
C PRO A 117 7.26 -8.97 -9.40
N VAL A 118 6.08 -9.48 -9.72
CA VAL A 118 4.87 -9.29 -8.92
C VAL A 118 4.22 -10.66 -8.68
N PRO A 119 3.53 -10.86 -7.54
CA PRO A 119 2.88 -12.13 -7.24
C PRO A 119 1.88 -12.55 -8.33
N GLN A 120 1.96 -13.80 -8.77
CA GLN A 120 0.96 -14.34 -9.70
C GLN A 120 -0.41 -14.46 -9.01
N VAL A 121 -1.44 -13.86 -9.60
CA VAL A 121 -2.82 -13.97 -9.08
C VAL A 121 -3.51 -15.21 -9.64
N TYR A 122 -3.95 -16.12 -8.77
CA TYR A 122 -4.61 -17.38 -9.13
C TYR A 122 -6.14 -17.31 -9.11
N TYR A 123 -6.70 -16.63 -8.11
CA TYR A 123 -8.15 -16.55 -7.92
C TYR A 123 -8.56 -15.15 -7.47
N VAL A 124 -9.73 -14.70 -7.92
CA VAL A 124 -10.30 -13.40 -7.59
C VAL A 124 -11.79 -13.59 -7.32
N GLY A 125 -12.22 -13.26 -6.10
CA GLY A 125 -13.62 -13.20 -5.69
C GLY A 125 -13.99 -11.79 -5.23
N GLU A 126 -15.20 -11.60 -4.73
CA GLU A 126 -15.69 -10.27 -4.32
C GLU A 126 -14.99 -9.72 -3.08
N GLN A 127 -14.72 -10.60 -2.10
CA GLN A 127 -14.13 -10.23 -0.81
C GLN A 127 -12.73 -10.80 -0.60
N HIS A 128 -12.19 -11.52 -1.58
CA HIS A 128 -10.84 -12.07 -1.46
C HIS A 128 -10.19 -12.32 -2.81
N PHE A 129 -8.87 -12.40 -2.81
CA PHE A 129 -8.12 -12.96 -3.94
C PHE A 129 -6.92 -13.75 -3.41
N THR A 130 -6.50 -14.76 -4.18
CA THR A 130 -5.39 -15.63 -3.85
C THR A 130 -4.27 -15.43 -4.85
N MET A 131 -3.04 -15.29 -4.35
CA MET A 131 -1.84 -15.05 -5.14
C MET A 131 -0.68 -15.92 -4.67
N GLU A 132 0.40 -15.93 -5.45
CA GLU A 132 1.68 -16.55 -5.11
C GLU A 132 2.22 -16.02 -3.78
N LEU A 133 2.63 -16.94 -2.90
CA LEU A 133 3.43 -16.59 -1.75
C LEU A 133 4.90 -16.54 -2.17
N ILE A 134 5.49 -15.35 -2.12
CA ILE A 134 6.94 -15.18 -2.24
C ILE A 134 7.55 -15.58 -0.88
N LYS A 135 8.62 -16.39 -0.86
CA LYS A 135 9.16 -17.09 0.35
C LYS A 135 10.50 -16.55 0.87
N ASP A 136 10.73 -15.26 0.76
CA ASP A 136 11.95 -14.58 1.22
C ASP A 136 11.76 -13.64 2.41
N GLU A 137 12.84 -13.04 2.88
CA GLU A 137 12.82 -12.00 3.89
C GLU A 137 12.33 -10.66 3.29
N THR A 138 11.76 -9.76 4.09
CA THR A 138 11.39 -8.40 3.64
C THR A 138 12.61 -7.50 3.51
N LEU A 139 12.56 -6.47 2.65
CA LEU A 139 13.68 -5.54 2.50
C LEU A 139 13.99 -4.84 3.82
N GLN A 140 12.96 -4.49 4.58
CA GLN A 140 13.12 -3.88 5.89
C GLN A 140 13.99 -4.71 6.85
N LYS A 141 13.73 -6.01 6.95
CA LYS A 141 14.49 -6.91 7.84
C LYS A 141 15.86 -7.25 7.26
N ALA A 142 15.94 -7.50 5.97
CA ALA A 142 17.19 -7.86 5.31
C ALA A 142 18.18 -6.70 5.27
N TRP A 143 17.71 -5.45 5.17
CA TRP A 143 18.54 -4.28 4.90
C TRP A 143 19.74 -4.20 5.85
N GLU A 144 19.49 -4.21 7.16
CA GLU A 144 20.56 -4.12 8.16
C GLU A 144 21.12 -5.47 8.58
N ASN A 145 20.33 -6.54 8.48
CA ASN A 145 20.71 -7.83 9.04
C ASN A 145 21.47 -8.74 8.07
N THR A 146 21.15 -8.69 6.77
CA THR A 146 21.62 -9.69 5.80
C THR A 146 22.29 -9.10 4.57
N LEU A 147 21.94 -7.87 4.16
CA LEU A 147 22.53 -7.24 2.97
C LEU A 147 23.85 -6.52 3.28
N CYS A 148 24.90 -6.86 2.53
CA CYS A 148 26.15 -6.08 2.51
C CYS A 148 25.99 -4.79 1.69
N VAL A 149 27.02 -3.94 1.69
CA VAL A 149 26.99 -2.63 1.01
C VAL A 149 26.80 -2.80 -0.50
N GLU A 150 27.45 -3.78 -1.10
CA GLU A 150 27.37 -4.10 -2.53
C GLU A 150 25.96 -4.58 -2.90
N ASP A 151 25.35 -5.45 -2.09
CA ASP A 151 23.99 -5.92 -2.31
C ASP A 151 22.95 -4.80 -2.14
N ARG A 152 23.13 -3.92 -1.15
CA ARG A 152 22.28 -2.72 -0.98
C ARG A 152 22.35 -1.83 -2.22
N ALA A 153 23.55 -1.61 -2.78
CA ALA A 153 23.72 -0.84 -4.00
C ALA A 153 23.03 -1.51 -5.20
N LEU A 154 23.09 -2.85 -5.31
CA LEU A 154 22.36 -3.61 -6.32
C LEU A 154 20.85 -3.46 -6.17
N VAL A 155 20.33 -3.54 -4.94
CA VAL A 155 18.89 -3.34 -4.67
C VAL A 155 18.46 -1.93 -5.08
N VAL A 156 19.24 -0.90 -4.72
CA VAL A 156 18.96 0.49 -5.14
C VAL A 156 18.91 0.60 -6.65
N HIS A 157 19.87 -0.01 -7.36
CA HIS A 157 19.89 -0.02 -8.82
C HIS A 157 18.67 -0.74 -9.42
N GLN A 158 18.27 -1.88 -8.86
CA GLN A 158 17.09 -2.62 -9.29
C GLN A 158 15.79 -1.84 -9.06
N LEU A 159 15.63 -1.23 -7.89
CA LEU A 159 14.45 -0.41 -7.58
C LEU A 159 14.34 0.80 -8.50
N ARG A 160 15.47 1.48 -8.77
CA ARG A 160 15.52 2.55 -9.77
C ARG A 160 15.09 2.04 -11.15
N HIS A 161 15.58 0.89 -11.57
CA HIS A 161 15.21 0.29 -12.84
C HIS A 161 13.71 -0.02 -12.91
N PHE A 162 13.10 -0.55 -11.84
CA PHE A 162 11.67 -0.84 -11.78
C PHE A 162 10.81 0.43 -11.81
N ILE A 163 11.19 1.46 -11.06
CA ILE A 163 10.50 2.75 -11.11
C ILE A 163 10.55 3.33 -12.52
N ASN A 164 11.71 3.29 -13.17
CA ASN A 164 11.82 3.77 -14.55
C ASN A 164 10.90 2.98 -15.49
N GLN A 165 10.78 1.67 -15.33
CA GLN A 165 9.82 0.87 -16.10
C GLN A 165 8.37 1.30 -15.87
N LEU A 166 7.94 1.47 -14.62
CA LEU A 166 6.59 1.97 -14.32
C LEU A 166 6.34 3.33 -14.97
N ARG A 167 7.33 4.24 -14.90
CA ARG A 167 7.24 5.59 -15.46
C ARG A 167 7.19 5.64 -16.98
N THR A 168 7.64 4.59 -17.69
CA THR A 168 7.44 4.51 -19.14
C THR A 168 5.96 4.39 -19.52
N ILE A 169 5.10 3.92 -18.60
CA ILE A 169 3.67 3.80 -18.81
C ILE A 169 3.00 5.10 -18.39
N ARG A 170 2.69 5.94 -19.38
CA ARG A 170 2.08 7.27 -19.20
C ARG A 170 0.55 7.20 -19.22
N SER A 171 -0.09 8.12 -18.52
CA SER A 171 -1.53 8.33 -18.66
C SER A 171 -1.84 8.87 -20.06
N GLN A 172 -2.80 8.25 -20.76
CA GLN A 172 -3.11 8.58 -22.17
C GLN A 172 -3.63 10.02 -22.34
N ASP A 173 -4.37 10.52 -21.36
CA ASP A 173 -5.03 11.83 -21.35
C ASP A 173 -4.47 12.73 -20.23
N GLY A 174 -3.38 12.31 -19.57
CA GLY A 174 -2.86 13.01 -18.39
C GLY A 174 -3.80 12.93 -17.17
N ALA A 175 -4.81 12.04 -17.19
CA ALA A 175 -5.73 11.90 -16.06
C ALA A 175 -5.03 11.26 -14.86
N ILE A 176 -5.23 11.86 -13.68
CA ILE A 176 -4.89 11.28 -12.40
C ILE A 176 -6.02 10.32 -12.00
N CYS A 177 -5.70 9.05 -11.80
CA CYS A 177 -6.71 8.04 -11.49
C CYS A 177 -6.09 6.80 -10.84
N SER A 178 -6.92 6.03 -10.11
CA SER A 178 -6.55 4.67 -9.75
C SER A 178 -6.52 3.78 -10.99
N PHE A 179 -5.80 2.66 -10.91
CA PHE A 179 -5.67 1.72 -12.01
C PHE A 179 -7.04 1.31 -12.60
N GLY A 180 -7.11 1.19 -13.92
CA GLY A 180 -8.36 0.96 -14.65
C GLY A 180 -9.23 2.22 -14.83
N GLY A 181 -8.68 3.42 -14.59
CA GLY A 181 -9.41 4.68 -14.74
C GLY A 181 -10.45 4.92 -13.63
N ARG A 182 -10.25 4.30 -12.46
CA ARG A 182 -11.14 4.46 -11.30
C ARG A 182 -10.79 5.74 -10.52
N SER A 183 -11.66 6.13 -9.59
CA SER A 183 -11.44 7.28 -8.73
C SER A 183 -10.05 7.27 -8.09
N ALA A 184 -9.36 8.42 -8.14
CA ALA A 184 -8.06 8.55 -7.49
C ALA A 184 -8.25 8.39 -5.97
N VAL A 185 -7.31 7.68 -5.34
CA VAL A 185 -7.33 7.47 -3.88
C VAL A 185 -6.10 8.14 -3.30
N ASP A 186 -6.33 9.11 -2.44
CA ASP A 186 -5.28 9.78 -1.70
C ASP A 186 -5.40 9.49 -0.21
N ALA A 187 -4.38 8.84 0.34
CA ALA A 187 -4.34 8.51 1.75
C ALA A 187 -4.24 9.74 2.68
N ARG A 188 -3.97 10.95 2.17
CA ARG A 188 -4.03 12.22 2.94
C ARG A 188 -5.43 12.50 3.46
N PHE A 189 -6.43 12.22 2.63
CA PHE A 189 -7.83 12.40 2.99
C PHE A 189 -8.40 11.01 3.27
N LEU A 190 -8.66 10.71 4.54
CA LEU A 190 -9.47 9.56 4.91
C LEU A 190 -10.81 9.66 4.14
N TYR A 191 -10.91 8.93 3.01
CA TYR A 191 -12.10 8.75 2.16
C TYR A 191 -12.57 9.98 1.35
N VAL A 192 -11.70 10.56 0.51
CA VAL A 192 -12.19 11.32 -0.66
C VAL A 192 -11.92 10.49 -1.92
N GLU A 193 -12.94 9.73 -2.35
CA GLU A 193 -13.00 9.18 -3.70
C GLU A 193 -13.41 10.31 -4.64
N SER A 194 -12.46 10.80 -5.43
CA SER A 194 -12.72 11.76 -6.51
C SER A 194 -12.82 11.00 -7.81
N GLY A 195 -13.92 11.19 -8.55
CA GLY A 195 -14.18 10.49 -9.80
C GLY A 195 -13.06 10.66 -10.84
N ARG A 196 -13.03 9.78 -11.84
CA ARG A 196 -12.19 9.97 -13.03
C ARG A 196 -12.54 11.30 -13.68
N SER A 197 -11.57 12.21 -13.77
CA SER A 197 -11.76 13.46 -14.51
C SER A 197 -10.57 13.72 -15.44
N PRO A 198 -10.80 13.86 -16.75
CA PRO A 198 -9.80 14.34 -17.70
C PRO A 198 -9.52 15.84 -17.52
N LEU A 199 -10.39 16.57 -16.81
CA LEU A 199 -10.17 17.96 -16.42
C LEU A 199 -9.63 17.99 -14.98
N ARG A 200 -8.61 18.83 -14.76
CA ARG A 200 -8.02 19.15 -13.45
C ARG A 200 -9.03 19.34 -12.26
N PRO A 201 -10.27 19.85 -12.42
CA PRO A 201 -11.16 20.21 -11.31
C PRO A 201 -11.53 19.12 -10.29
N SER A 202 -11.77 17.86 -10.71
CA SER A 202 -12.23 16.82 -9.76
C SER A 202 -11.11 16.31 -8.83
N ASN A 203 -9.87 16.44 -9.28
CA ASN A 203 -8.67 16.09 -8.51
C ASN A 203 -7.92 17.36 -8.08
N ASP A 204 -8.63 18.48 -7.95
CA ASP A 204 -8.01 19.75 -7.57
C ASP A 204 -7.16 19.61 -6.31
N PHE A 205 -7.53 18.76 -5.34
CA PHE A 205 -6.69 18.50 -4.15
C PHE A 205 -5.36 17.77 -4.43
N LEU A 206 -5.24 17.03 -5.55
CA LEU A 206 -3.98 16.42 -6.00
C LEU A 206 -3.21 17.36 -6.92
N VAL A 207 -3.88 18.27 -7.62
CA VAL A 207 -3.31 19.14 -8.67
C VAL A 207 -3.00 20.56 -8.16
N SER A 208 -3.75 21.08 -7.19
CA SER A 208 -3.60 22.44 -6.64
C SER A 208 -2.26 22.67 -5.95
N ASP A 209 -1.68 21.59 -5.45
CA ASP A 209 -0.43 21.60 -4.68
C ASP A 209 0.77 21.18 -5.54
N MET A 210 0.55 20.88 -6.82
CA MET A 210 1.62 20.53 -7.74
C MET A 210 2.29 21.81 -8.24
N LEU A 211 3.58 21.94 -7.96
CA LEU A 211 4.34 23.13 -8.28
C LEU A 211 4.60 23.27 -9.80
N ASP A 212 4.60 22.17 -10.57
CA ASP A 212 5.12 22.12 -11.96
C ASP A 212 4.35 21.20 -12.95
N ASP A 213 4.89 21.05 -14.17
CA ASP A 213 4.47 20.25 -15.34
C ASP A 213 4.71 18.73 -15.21
N HIS A 214 4.61 18.18 -14.00
CA HIS A 214 4.86 16.78 -13.69
C HIS A 214 4.15 15.81 -14.66
N GLU A 215 4.90 14.84 -15.17
CA GLU A 215 4.31 13.76 -15.96
C GLU A 215 3.39 12.91 -15.09
N ILE A 216 2.20 12.62 -15.61
CA ILE A 216 1.25 11.70 -14.98
C ILE A 216 1.54 10.29 -15.50
N VAL A 217 2.14 9.49 -14.64
CA VAL A 217 2.70 8.17 -14.96
C VAL A 217 2.14 7.11 -14.03
N LEU A 218 2.26 5.85 -14.42
CA LEU A 218 1.98 4.75 -13.52
C LEU A 218 2.99 4.79 -12.37
N THR A 219 2.48 4.91 -11.14
CA THR A 219 3.30 4.89 -9.93
C THR A 219 2.86 3.77 -9.01
N HIS A 220 3.78 3.32 -8.18
CA HIS A 220 3.54 2.34 -7.14
C HIS A 220 2.64 2.86 -6.00
N SER A 221 2.52 4.18 -5.85
CA SER A 221 1.70 4.93 -4.86
C SER A 221 1.90 4.64 -3.36
N ASP A 222 2.59 3.56 -2.99
CA ASP A 222 2.90 3.15 -1.60
C ASP A 222 4.24 2.40 -1.53
N LEU A 223 5.30 2.98 -2.13
CA LEU A 223 6.63 2.35 -2.21
C LEU A 223 7.29 2.30 -0.83
N HIS A 224 7.03 1.22 -0.10
CA HIS A 224 7.57 0.98 1.22
C HIS A 224 8.42 -0.28 1.20
N ALA A 225 9.41 -0.39 2.09
CA ALA A 225 10.26 -1.57 2.23
C ALA A 225 9.50 -2.88 2.56
N CYS A 226 8.17 -2.82 2.70
CA CYS A 226 7.29 -3.95 2.97
C CYS A 226 6.03 -4.05 2.08
N ASN A 227 5.78 -3.13 1.13
CA ASN A 227 4.51 -3.07 0.39
C ASN A 227 4.68 -3.01 -1.13
N ILE A 228 3.76 -3.70 -1.86
CA ILE A 228 3.65 -3.67 -3.34
C ILE A 228 2.24 -3.22 -3.87
N THR A 229 1.29 -2.82 -3.02
CA THR A 229 -0.13 -3.08 -3.36
C THR A 229 -1.05 -1.90 -3.73
N LEU A 230 -0.56 -0.80 -4.30
CA LEU A 230 -1.46 0.24 -4.85
C LEU A 230 -0.92 0.94 -6.11
N ALA A 231 -1.07 0.37 -7.31
CA ALA A 231 -0.70 1.12 -8.51
C ALA A 231 -1.81 2.10 -8.98
N GLY A 232 -1.40 3.22 -9.57
CA GLY A 232 -2.30 4.16 -10.24
C GLY A 232 -1.53 5.25 -10.99
N PHE A 233 -2.25 6.03 -11.79
CA PHE A 233 -1.69 7.15 -12.53
C PHE A 233 -1.68 8.39 -11.65
N TYR A 234 -0.47 8.80 -11.26
CA TYR A 234 -0.23 9.93 -10.37
C TYR A 234 0.96 10.73 -10.88
N PRO A 235 1.14 11.96 -10.38
CA PRO A 235 2.38 12.67 -10.59
C PRO A 235 3.57 11.86 -10.12
N GLU A 236 4.62 11.80 -10.93
CA GLU A 236 5.83 11.06 -10.60
C GLU A 236 6.50 11.50 -9.28
N SER A 237 6.31 12.75 -8.86
CA SER A 237 6.79 13.28 -7.59
C SER A 237 6.19 12.58 -6.36
N LEU A 238 4.92 12.16 -6.43
CA LEU A 238 4.23 11.54 -5.30
C LEU A 238 4.84 10.19 -4.89
N GLU A 239 5.50 9.50 -5.82
CA GLU A 239 6.13 8.21 -5.57
C GLU A 239 7.37 8.34 -4.67
N LEU A 240 8.12 9.46 -4.74
CA LEU A 240 9.22 9.77 -3.82
C LEU A 240 8.72 10.32 -2.48
N VAL A 241 7.71 11.20 -2.52
CA VAL A 241 7.32 11.98 -1.34
C VAL A 241 6.54 11.13 -0.32
N ARG A 242 5.71 10.20 -0.78
CA ARG A 242 4.89 9.36 0.11
C ARG A 242 5.72 8.46 1.05
N PRO A 243 6.76 7.75 0.58
CA PRO A 243 7.65 6.98 1.45
C PRO A 243 8.23 7.78 2.62
N PHE A 244 8.53 9.08 2.42
CA PHE A 244 9.08 9.94 3.47
C PHE A 244 8.10 10.27 4.60
N ARG A 245 6.78 10.20 4.38
CA ARG A 245 5.79 10.55 5.43
C ARG A 245 5.75 9.56 6.59
N GLY A 246 6.16 8.33 6.35
CA GLY A 246 6.19 7.24 7.34
C GLY A 246 7.56 6.58 7.46
N ALA A 247 8.61 7.24 6.96
CA ALA A 247 9.95 6.68 6.92
C ALA A 247 10.45 6.37 8.33
N GLY A 248 10.73 5.10 8.59
CA GLY A 248 11.53 4.69 9.74
C GLY A 248 12.99 5.02 9.46
N TRP A 249 13.41 6.26 9.73
CA TRP A 249 14.78 6.74 9.48
C TRP A 249 15.89 5.93 10.17
N THR A 250 15.52 5.07 11.11
CA THR A 250 16.39 4.07 11.74
C THR A 250 16.81 2.95 10.77
N ASN A 251 16.05 2.71 9.70
CA ASN A 251 16.39 1.77 8.64
C ASN A 251 17.14 2.51 7.51
N GLY A 252 18.34 2.06 7.17
CA GLY A 252 19.19 2.67 6.14
C GLY A 252 18.54 2.75 4.75
N PHE A 253 17.53 1.94 4.44
CA PHE A 253 16.80 1.98 3.17
C PHE A 253 16.25 3.38 2.86
N TYR A 254 15.70 4.05 3.87
CA TYR A 254 15.11 5.38 3.68
C TYR A 254 16.14 6.46 3.34
N LYS A 255 17.42 6.23 3.68
CA LYS A 255 18.53 7.11 3.30
C LYS A 255 18.87 6.99 1.80
N GLU A 256 18.59 5.82 1.22
CA GLU A 256 18.85 5.53 -0.19
C GLU A 256 17.70 5.91 -1.13
N LEU A 257 16.55 6.36 -0.62
CA LEU A 257 15.41 6.75 -1.48
C LEU A 257 15.83 7.76 -2.55
N LEU A 258 16.65 8.75 -2.22
CA LEU A 258 17.15 9.73 -3.19
C LEU A 258 18.02 9.10 -4.30
N ASN A 259 18.64 7.96 -4.01
CA ASN A 259 19.41 7.16 -4.97
C ASN A 259 18.55 6.14 -5.72
N ILE A 260 17.26 6.02 -5.41
CA ILE A 260 16.33 5.15 -6.13
C ILE A 260 15.63 5.94 -7.24
N PHE A 261 15.28 7.20 -6.99
CA PHE A 261 14.55 8.02 -7.97
C PHE A 261 15.49 8.71 -8.97
N PRO A 262 15.03 8.95 -10.22
CA PRO A 262 15.85 9.58 -11.26
C PRO A 262 16.07 11.09 -11.03
N GLN A 263 15.16 11.74 -10.31
CA GLN A 263 15.23 13.16 -9.97
C GLN A 263 14.77 13.41 -8.53
N ARG A 264 15.13 14.58 -8.01
CA ARG A 264 14.73 15.06 -6.69
C ARG A 264 13.43 15.85 -6.81
N TYR A 265 12.61 15.78 -5.76
CA TYR A 265 11.35 16.51 -5.63
C TYR A 265 11.34 17.27 -4.28
N ASP A 266 12.39 18.05 -4.04
CA ASP A 266 12.63 18.69 -2.75
C ASP A 266 11.54 19.73 -2.41
N ALA A 267 11.03 20.45 -3.42
CA ALA A 267 10.00 21.45 -3.25
C ALA A 267 8.64 20.79 -2.94
N GLU A 268 8.27 19.74 -3.66
CA GLU A 268 7.06 18.96 -3.42
C GLU A 268 7.11 18.28 -2.06
N TRP A 269 8.28 17.78 -1.65
CA TRP A 269 8.46 17.21 -0.32
C TRP A 269 8.24 18.24 0.79
N LEU A 270 8.70 19.49 0.62
CA LEU A 270 8.44 20.57 1.57
C LEU A 270 6.95 20.91 1.67
N VAL A 271 6.27 21.06 0.53
CA VAL A 271 4.81 21.32 0.48
C VAL A 271 4.05 20.20 1.20
N GLU A 272 4.39 18.95 0.90
CA GLU A 272 3.75 17.78 1.48
C GLU A 272 4.02 17.61 2.97
N THR A 273 5.23 17.94 3.42
CA THR A 273 5.58 17.93 4.84
C THR A 273 4.82 19.00 5.60
N ALA A 274 4.73 20.22 5.05
CA ALA A 274 3.96 21.31 5.64
C ALA A 274 2.47 20.96 5.74
N PHE A 275 1.89 20.39 4.68
CA PHE A 275 0.50 19.94 4.67
C PHE A 275 0.24 18.83 5.70
N TYR A 276 1.15 17.86 5.80
CA TYR A 276 1.05 16.78 6.77
C TYR A 276 1.11 17.28 8.23
N GLN A 277 2.03 18.20 8.54
CA GLN A 277 2.11 18.81 9.86
C GLN A 277 0.87 19.64 10.19
N TRP A 278 0.38 20.42 9.23
CA TRP A 278 -0.84 21.21 9.39
C TRP A 278 -2.06 20.33 9.68
N THR A 279 -2.22 19.23 8.95
CA THR A 279 -3.36 18.31 9.16
C THR A 279 -3.28 17.51 10.46
N ARG A 280 -2.07 17.23 10.98
CA ARG A 280 -1.89 16.55 12.28
C ARG A 280 -2.03 17.48 13.49
N HIS A 281 -1.56 18.72 13.40
CA HIS A 281 -1.44 19.64 14.54
C HIS A 281 -2.35 20.88 14.46
N GLY A 282 -2.92 21.16 13.29
CA GLY A 282 -3.86 22.26 13.08
C GLY A 282 -5.30 21.86 13.37
N ARG A 283 -5.60 21.56 14.65
CA ARG A 283 -6.92 21.74 15.29
C ARG A 283 -6.75 21.94 16.79
#